data_AF-A0A518ITZ8-F1
#
_entry.id   AF-A0A518ITZ8-F1
#
_cell.length_a   1.000
_cell.length_b   1.000
_cell.length_c   1.000
_cell.angle_alpha   90.00
_cell.angle_beta   90.00
_cell.angle_gamma   90.00
#
_symmetry.space_group_name_H-M   'P 1'
#
loop_
_entity.id
_entity.type
_entity.pdbx_description
1 polymer ?
#
loop_
_entity_poly.entity_id
_entity_poly.type
_entity_poly.pdbx_seq_one_letter_code
_entity_poly.pdbx_strand_id
1 'polypeptide(L)'
;MMDCAAAIPRYVLRKGLHPLGPSVKQIPGQPAVSAIFAFSSKPQYDAFLRADTSSLTPYPLVKGFLQNQNDLEELHLVVIDANSPNQSVIYAATVQAVLESLEQARASILPTHHLIRDEKSDAYRVQTPEMVCSHSVP
;
A
#
# COMPACT_ATOMS: atom_id res chain seq x y z
N MET A 1 16.36 -3.95 16.71
CA MET A 1 15.75 -4.95 15.80
C MET A 1 14.31 -4.53 15.65
N MET A 2 13.94 -3.92 14.52
CA MET A 2 12.54 -3.58 14.28
C MET A 2 11.90 -4.77 13.58
N ASP A 3 11.10 -5.53 14.32
CA ASP A 3 10.10 -6.45 13.77
C ASP A 3 8.98 -5.64 13.09
N CYS A 4 9.32 -4.83 12.08
CA CYS A 4 8.35 -4.20 11.18
C CYS A 4 7.86 -5.23 10.16
N ALA A 5 7.50 -6.44 10.60
CA ALA A 5 6.92 -7.45 9.74
C ALA A 5 5.40 -7.25 9.76
N ALA A 6 4.85 -6.66 8.70
CA ALA A 6 3.41 -6.50 8.54
C ALA A 6 2.78 -7.83 8.11
N ALA A 7 1.54 -8.09 8.50
CA ALA A 7 0.84 -9.30 8.07
C ALA A 7 0.64 -9.27 6.55
N ILE A 8 0.72 -10.43 5.88
CA ILE A 8 0.52 -10.45 4.43
C ILE A 8 -0.92 -10.04 4.11
N PRO A 9 -1.13 -9.03 3.25
CA PRO A 9 -2.46 -8.65 2.83
C PRO A 9 -3.12 -9.78 2.01
N ARG A 10 -4.37 -10.08 2.33
CA ARG A 10 -5.18 -11.13 1.67
C ARG A 10 -6.40 -10.58 0.96
N TYR A 11 -6.76 -9.34 1.26
CA TYR A 11 -7.93 -8.66 0.73
C TYR A 11 -7.51 -7.28 0.23
N VAL A 12 -8.07 -6.83 -0.88
CA VAL A 12 -7.96 -5.45 -1.36
C VAL A 12 -9.33 -4.80 -1.36
N LEU A 13 -9.36 -3.48 -1.18
CA LEU A 13 -10.59 -2.73 -1.35
C LEU A 13 -10.80 -2.39 -2.81
N ARG A 14 -12.02 -2.60 -3.29
CA ARG A 14 -12.46 -2.17 -4.62
C ARG A 14 -13.65 -1.23 -4.48
N LYS A 15 -13.65 -0.19 -5.31
CA LYS A 15 -14.78 0.72 -5.50
C LYS A 15 -15.36 0.45 -6.88
N GLY A 16 -16.40 -0.37 -6.94
CA GLY A 16 -16.95 -0.88 -8.19
C GLY A 16 -15.97 -1.82 -8.90
N LEU A 17 -15.56 -1.48 -10.12
CA LEU A 17 -14.63 -2.28 -10.93
C LEU A 17 -13.15 -1.93 -10.67
N HIS A 18 -12.85 -0.80 -10.04
CA HIS A 18 -11.48 -0.32 -9.87
C HIS A 18 -10.97 -0.59 -8.44
N PRO A 19 -9.68 -0.93 -8.27
CA PRO A 19 -9.06 -0.98 -6.95
C PRO A 19 -9.11 0.40 -6.30
N LEU A 20 -9.42 0.43 -5.00
CA LEU A 20 -9.35 1.65 -4.22
C LEU A 20 -7.92 1.84 -3.72
N GLY A 21 -7.38 3.02 -3.98
CA GLY A 21 -6.05 3.43 -3.57
C GLY A 21 -6.05 4.83 -2.96
N PRO A 22 -5.10 5.14 -2.07
CA PRO A 22 -4.86 6.53 -1.70
C PRO A 22 -4.34 7.31 -2.92
N SER A 23 -4.71 8.57 -3.03
CA SER A 23 -4.15 9.47 -4.03
C SER A 23 -2.66 9.66 -3.78
N VAL A 24 -1.80 9.20 -4.68
CA VAL A 24 -0.34 9.37 -4.57
C VAL A 24 0.11 10.54 -5.42
N LYS A 25 0.94 11.41 -4.81
CA LYS A 25 1.54 12.54 -5.52
C LYS A 25 2.63 12.04 -6.47
N GLN A 26 2.39 12.20 -7.76
CA GLN A 26 3.38 11.91 -8.79
C GLN A 26 4.51 12.94 -8.73
N ILE A 27 5.75 12.47 -8.73
CA ILE A 27 6.93 13.33 -8.75
C ILE A 27 7.42 13.37 -10.21
N PRO A 28 7.49 14.55 -10.85
CA PRO A 28 8.01 14.65 -12.22
C PRO A 28 9.44 14.13 -12.28
N GLY A 29 9.73 13.22 -13.22
CA GLY A 29 11.03 12.55 -13.34
C GLY A 29 11.16 11.26 -12.51
N GLN A 30 10.10 10.81 -11.85
CA GLN A 30 9.98 9.47 -11.27
C GLN A 30 8.97 8.64 -12.06
N PRO A 31 9.07 7.30 -12.04
CA PRO A 31 8.03 6.44 -12.60
C PRO A 31 6.69 6.76 -11.94
N ALA A 32 5.60 6.57 -12.69
CA ALA A 32 4.28 6.70 -12.11
C ALA A 32 4.15 5.73 -10.93
N VAL A 33 3.58 6.19 -9.81
CA VAL A 33 3.41 5.37 -8.60
C VAL A 33 1.95 5.28 -8.25
N SER A 34 1.43 4.06 -8.19
CA SER A 34 0.05 3.78 -7.78
C SER A 34 0.07 2.97 -6.50
N ALA A 35 -0.86 3.25 -5.58
CA ALA A 35 -0.99 2.52 -4.34
C ALA A 35 -2.41 1.97 -4.20
N ILE A 36 -2.58 0.78 -3.65
CA ILE A 36 -3.89 0.17 -3.39
C ILE A 36 -4.02 -0.22 -1.93
N PHE A 37 -5.22 -0.07 -1.35
CA PHE A 37 -5.46 -0.50 0.03
C PHE A 37 -5.67 -2.00 0.12
N ALA A 38 -4.88 -2.65 0.99
CA ALA A 38 -4.98 -4.06 1.25
C ALA A 38 -4.90 -4.39 2.75
N PHE A 39 -5.55 -5.49 3.10
CA PHE A 39 -5.80 -5.88 4.47
C PHE A 39 -5.49 -7.36 4.63
N SER A 40 -4.82 -7.70 5.72
CA SER A 40 -4.52 -9.08 6.05
C SER A 40 -5.75 -9.83 6.56
N SER A 41 -6.66 -9.13 7.25
CA SER A 41 -7.76 -9.74 7.98
C SER A 41 -9.06 -8.93 7.97
N LYS A 42 -10.18 -9.62 8.20
CA LYS A 42 -11.52 -9.03 8.33
C LYS A 42 -11.61 -7.82 9.29
N PRO A 43 -11.14 -7.92 10.55
CA PRO A 43 -11.23 -6.82 11.50
C PRO A 43 -10.51 -5.54 11.06
N GLN A 44 -9.42 -5.66 10.30
CA GLN A 44 -8.64 -4.50 9.86
C GLN A 44 -9.37 -3.74 8.76
N TYR A 45 -9.93 -4.45 7.78
CA TYR A 45 -10.77 -3.80 6.78
C TYR A 45 -12.04 -3.24 7.43
N ASP A 46 -12.65 -3.95 8.39
CA ASP A 46 -13.87 -3.48 9.06
C ASP A 46 -13.62 -2.17 9.82
N ALA A 47 -12.48 -2.03 10.48
CA ALA A 47 -12.06 -0.79 11.11
C ALA A 47 -11.91 0.35 10.08
N PHE A 48 -11.31 0.06 8.92
CA PHE A 48 -11.20 1.02 7.82
C PHE A 48 -12.57 1.42 7.26
N LEU A 49 -13.50 0.47 7.07
CA LEU A 49 -14.87 0.74 6.62
C LEU A 49 -15.70 1.52 7.64
N ARG A 50 -15.39 1.44 8.94
CA ARG A 50 -16.03 2.31 9.93
C ARG A 50 -15.53 3.75 9.84
N ALA A 51 -14.28 3.93 9.43
CA ALA A 51 -13.69 5.26 9.22
C ALA A 51 -14.12 5.88 7.87
N ASP A 52 -14.47 5.07 6.88
CA ASP A 52 -14.87 5.51 5.55
C ASP A 52 -16.36 5.18 5.27
N THR A 53 -17.17 6.20 5.01
CA THR A 53 -18.61 6.05 4.78
C THR A 53 -18.96 5.44 3.41
N SER A 54 -17.97 5.07 2.59
CA SER A 54 -18.20 4.54 1.24
C SER A 54 -18.52 3.03 1.25
N SER A 55 -19.40 2.60 0.34
CA SER A 55 -19.68 1.19 0.06
C SER A 55 -18.48 0.51 -0.63
N LEU A 56 -17.47 0.14 0.14
CA LEU A 56 -16.27 -0.54 -0.36
C LEU A 56 -16.44 -2.05 -0.21
N THR A 57 -16.07 -2.79 -1.27
CA THR A 57 -16.20 -4.24 -1.29
C THR A 57 -14.82 -4.87 -1.11
N PRO A 58 -14.62 -5.72 -0.08
CA PRO A 58 -13.39 -6.48 0.04
C PRO A 58 -13.33 -7.51 -1.08
N TYR A 59 -12.25 -7.50 -1.83
CA TYR A 59 -11.98 -8.45 -2.89
C TYR A 59 -10.76 -9.29 -2.52
N PRO A 60 -10.82 -10.63 -2.65
CA PRO A 60 -9.69 -11.48 -2.33
C PRO A 60 -8.50 -11.11 -3.23
N LEU A 61 -7.35 -10.89 -2.60
CA LEU A 61 -6.10 -10.64 -3.28
C LEU A 61 -5.64 -11.96 -3.92
N VAL A 62 -6.03 -12.16 -5.17
CA VAL A 62 -5.62 -13.32 -5.96
C VAL A 62 -4.29 -13.02 -6.64
N LYS A 63 -3.41 -14.03 -6.75
CA LYS A 63 -2.11 -13.88 -7.43
C LYS A 63 -2.25 -13.26 -8.82
N GLY A 64 -3.27 -13.68 -9.58
CA GLY A 64 -3.55 -13.13 -10.90
C GLY A 64 -3.88 -11.63 -10.91
N PHE A 65 -4.49 -11.11 -9.84
CA PHE A 65 -4.76 -9.67 -9.71
C PHE A 65 -3.46 -8.89 -9.52
N LEU A 66 -2.59 -9.34 -8.62
CA LEU A 66 -1.28 -8.74 -8.38
C LEU A 66 -0.39 -8.81 -9.64
N GLN A 67 -0.36 -9.95 -10.33
CA GLN A 67 0.40 -10.11 -11.57
C GLN A 67 -0.08 -9.13 -12.65
N ASN A 68 -1.40 -8.93 -12.77
CA ASN A 68 -1.97 -7.97 -13.71
C ASN A 68 -1.63 -6.51 -13.36
N GLN A 69 -1.37 -6.19 -12.10
CA GLN A 69 -0.89 -4.85 -11.70
C GLN A 69 0.61 -4.70 -11.94
N ASN A 70 1.39 -5.76 -11.79
CA ASN A 70 2.85 -5.72 -12.01
C ASN A 70 3.25 -5.60 -13.49
N ASP A 71 2.34 -5.91 -14.43
CA ASP A 71 2.58 -5.80 -15.88
C ASP A 71 2.61 -4.34 -16.37
N LEU A 72 2.10 -3.41 -15.58
CA LEU A 72 2.07 -1.99 -15.91
C LEU A 72 3.45 -1.35 -15.62
N GLU A 73 3.88 -0.41 -16.48
CA GLU A 73 5.18 0.31 -16.37
C GLU A 73 5.27 1.27 -15.15
N GLU A 74 4.31 1.20 -14.24
CA GLU A 74 4.19 2.05 -13.05
C GLU A 74 4.46 1.23 -11.76
N LEU A 75 5.07 1.88 -10.78
CA LEU A 75 5.38 1.28 -9.49
C LEU A 75 4.07 1.08 -8.70
N HIS A 76 3.62 -0.17 -8.64
CA HIS A 76 2.46 -0.53 -7.83
C HIS A 76 2.85 -0.89 -6.40
N LEU A 77 2.27 -0.15 -5.47
CA LEU A 77 2.40 -0.31 -4.04
C LEU A 77 1.09 -0.86 -3.45
N VAL A 78 1.23 -1.69 -2.44
CA VAL A 78 0.14 -2.28 -1.68
C VAL A 78 0.26 -1.74 -0.28
N VAL A 79 -0.68 -0.87 0.11
CA VAL A 79 -0.79 -0.37 1.48
C VAL A 79 -1.29 -1.50 2.36
N ILE A 80 -0.59 -1.78 3.45
CA ILE A 80 -0.87 -2.91 4.33
C ILE A 80 -1.55 -2.38 5.59
N ASP A 81 -2.77 -2.85 5.83
CA ASP A 81 -3.47 -2.69 7.10
C ASP A 81 -3.60 -1.22 7.55
N ALA A 82 -4.01 -0.35 6.61
CA ALA A 82 -4.32 1.05 6.95
C ALA A 82 -5.51 1.12 7.90
N ASN A 83 -5.40 1.88 8.99
CA ASN A 83 -6.52 2.05 9.93
C ASN A 83 -7.58 3.00 9.38
N SER A 84 -7.19 3.96 8.54
CA SER A 84 -8.10 4.98 8.00
C SER A 84 -7.58 5.54 6.67
N PRO A 85 -8.46 6.00 5.77
CA PRO A 85 -8.06 6.66 4.51
C PRO A 85 -7.31 7.98 4.75
N ASN A 86 -7.46 8.56 5.94
CA ASN A 86 -6.91 9.87 6.33
C ASN A 86 -5.67 9.77 7.23
N GLN A 87 -5.16 8.56 7.45
CA GLN A 87 -4.05 8.31 8.34
C GLN A 87 -2.78 9.01 7.85
N SER A 88 -2.07 9.73 8.72
CA SER A 88 -0.92 10.55 8.33
C SER A 88 0.23 9.74 7.74
N VAL A 89 0.45 8.53 8.24
CA VAL A 89 1.50 7.62 7.76
C VAL A 89 0.91 6.23 7.60
N ILE A 90 0.98 5.67 6.40
CA ILE A 90 0.55 4.31 6.08
C ILE A 90 1.72 3.54 5.48
N TYR A 91 1.83 2.27 5.83
CA TYR A 91 2.90 1.39 5.34
C TYR A 91 2.48 0.70 4.05
N ALA A 92 3.42 0.56 3.12
CA ALA A 92 3.20 -0.14 1.88
C ALA A 92 4.36 -1.06 1.52
N ALA A 93 4.06 -2.09 0.74
CA ALA A 93 5.04 -2.95 0.11
C ALA A 93 4.82 -2.94 -1.40
N THR A 94 5.85 -3.28 -2.18
CA THR A 94 5.68 -3.46 -3.62
C THR A 94 4.78 -4.65 -3.91
N VAL A 95 4.01 -4.58 -5.00
CA VAL A 95 3.21 -5.71 -5.49
C VAL A 95 4.08 -6.97 -5.63
N GLN A 96 5.31 -6.83 -6.12
CA GLN A 96 6.26 -7.93 -6.24
C GLN A 96 6.57 -8.58 -4.88
N ALA A 97 6.90 -7.80 -3.85
CA ALA A 97 7.21 -8.35 -2.53
C ALA A 97 5.99 -9.07 -1.91
N VAL A 98 4.78 -8.56 -2.15
CA VAL A 98 3.52 -9.21 -1.74
C VAL A 98 3.33 -10.53 -2.49
N LEU A 99 3.54 -10.53 -3.80
CA LEU A 99 3.45 -11.73 -4.63
C LEU A 99 4.42 -12.80 -4.15
N GLU A 100 5.70 -12.45 -3.99
CA GLU A 100 6.74 -13.37 -3.50
C GLU A 100 6.39 -13.93 -2.12
N SER A 101 5.88 -13.08 -1.22
CA SER A 101 5.50 -13.52 0.13
C SER A 101 4.30 -14.47 0.10
N LEU A 102 3.34 -14.25 -0.81
CA LEU A 102 2.21 -15.16 -1.05
C LEU A 102 2.65 -16.46 -1.72
N GLU A 103 3.65 -16.43 -2.60
CA GLU A 103 4.23 -17.62 -3.23
C GLU A 103 5.01 -18.48 -2.23
N GLN A 104 5.79 -17.84 -1.36
CA GLN A 104 6.57 -18.49 -0.30
C GLN A 104 5.72 -18.86 0.93
N ALA A 105 4.41 -18.61 0.91
CA ALA A 105 3.50 -18.84 2.03
C ALA A 105 4.02 -18.24 3.36
N ARG A 106 4.64 -17.05 3.30
CA ARG A 106 5.12 -16.36 4.50
C ARG A 106 3.93 -15.91 5.36
N ALA A 107 4.15 -15.72 6.65
CA ALA A 107 3.13 -15.14 7.53
C ALA A 107 3.12 -13.59 7.46
N SER A 108 4.28 -13.01 7.14
CA SER A 108 4.50 -11.57 7.20
C SER A 108 5.37 -11.10 6.04
N ILE A 109 5.24 -9.82 5.71
CA ILE A 109 6.00 -9.09 4.70
C ILE A 109 6.64 -7.85 5.32
N LEU A 110 7.83 -7.49 4.85
CA LEU A 110 8.47 -6.24 5.24
C LEU A 110 7.89 -5.10 4.38
N PRO A 111 7.30 -4.04 4.97
CA PRO A 111 6.92 -2.86 4.22
C PRO A 111 8.19 -2.18 3.72
N THR A 112 8.32 -2.10 2.40
CA THR A 112 9.45 -1.46 1.73
C THR A 112 9.20 0.00 1.42
N HIS A 113 8.01 0.53 1.70
CA HIS A 113 7.64 1.91 1.43
C HIS A 113 6.73 2.42 2.55
N HIS A 114 6.70 3.73 2.74
CA HIS A 114 5.67 4.37 3.55
C HIS A 114 5.14 5.59 2.80
N LEU A 115 3.85 5.82 2.93
CA LEU A 115 3.14 6.92 2.31
C LEU A 115 2.82 7.91 3.43
N ILE A 116 3.30 9.15 3.27
CA ILE A 116 3.02 10.24 4.21
C ILE A 116 1.99 11.17 3.59
N ARG A 117 0.86 11.34 4.25
CA ARG A 117 -0.21 12.24 3.80
C ARG A 117 0.26 13.69 3.87
N ASP A 118 0.11 14.41 2.78
CA ASP A 118 0.34 15.85 2.71
C ASP A 118 -0.97 16.57 3.07
N GLU A 119 -0.99 17.24 4.24
CA GLU A 119 -2.18 17.95 4.72
C GLU A 119 -2.66 19.08 3.80
N LYS A 120 -1.78 19.58 2.91
CA LYS A 120 -2.11 20.65 1.97
C LYS A 120 -2.73 20.14 0.67
N SER A 121 -2.37 18.95 0.22
CA SER A 121 -2.72 18.43 -1.11
C SER A 121 -3.71 17.25 -1.07
N ASP A 122 -4.09 16.76 0.12
CA ASP A 122 -4.88 15.52 0.31
C ASP A 122 -4.32 14.32 -0.47
N ALA A 123 -3.00 14.32 -0.69
CA ALA A 123 -2.28 13.33 -1.46
C ALA A 123 -1.13 12.79 -0.63
N TYR A 124 -0.81 11.53 -0.84
CA TYR A 124 0.27 10.86 -0.15
C TYR A 124 1.58 11.00 -0.92
N ARG A 125 2.64 11.30 -0.19
CA ARG A 125 4.01 11.25 -0.69
C ARG A 125 4.62 9.90 -0.35
N VAL A 126 4.99 9.14 -1.37
CA VAL A 126 5.73 7.89 -1.21
C VAL A 126 7.16 8.22 -0.79
N GLN A 127 7.62 7.54 0.25
CA GLN A 127 9.01 7.51 0.67
C GLN A 127 9.47 6.06 0.78
N THR A 128 10.65 5.79 0.26
CA THR A 128 11.38 4.54 0.49
C THR A 128 12.13 4.65 1.82
N PRO A 129 12.31 3.54 2.56
CA PRO A 129 13.15 3.47 3.74
C PRO A 129 14.63 3.78 3.43
N GLU A 130 15.01 3.82 2.15
CA GLU A 130 16.36 4.20 1.70
C GLU A 130 16.61 5.72 1.69
N MET A 131 15.60 6.59 1.86
CA MET A 131 15.81 8.05 1.94
C MET A 131 16.13 8.56 3.35
N VAL A 132 16.97 7.83 4.10
CA VAL A 132 17.61 8.36 5.31
C VAL A 132 19.13 8.29 5.22
N CYS A 133 19.74 8.48 4.04
CA CYS A 133 21.19 8.69 3.93
C CYS A 133 21.55 9.65 2.78
N SER A 134 20.96 10.85 2.75
CA SER A 134 21.44 11.93 1.86
C SER A 134 21.22 13.32 2.45
N HIS A 135 21.80 13.59 3.62
CA HIS A 135 22.24 14.94 3.98
C HIS A 135 23.34 14.86 5.03
N SER A 136 24.57 14.64 4.55
CA SER A 136 25.75 15.05 5.30
C SER A 136 26.67 15.73 4.29
N VAL A 137 26.39 17.00 4.04
CA VAL A 137 27.25 17.92 3.29
C VAL A 137 28.24 18.51 4.30
N PRO A 138 29.56 18.39 4.10
CA PRO A 138 30.51 19.39 4.58
C PRO A 138 30.63 20.56 3.59
#